data_AF-A0A7W0MRT2-F1
#
_entry.id   AF-A0A7W0MRT2-F1
#
_cell.length_a   1.000
_cell.length_b   1.000
_cell.length_c   1.000
_cell.angle_alpha   90.00
_cell.angle_beta   90.00
_cell.angle_gamma   90.00
#
_symmetry.space_group_name_H-M   'P 1'
#
loop_
_entity.id
_entity.type
_entity.pdbx_description
1 polymer ?
#
loop_
_entity_poly.entity_id
_entity_poly.type
_entity_poly.pdbx_seq_one_letter_code
_entity_poly.pdbx_strand_id
1 'polypeptide(L)'
;MSDRPPVAYLIMSYTLPDQVLRLVRALRAGSPGGHVVIHHDACRCSLDRRGLQEAGAHSLEPAVPVRWGDFSQLAAVLRGFAWLLENTDFEWLVLLSGQDYPLRPVPDIERDLRDAPYDAFIETRLVPAPPVFRRTLDEFPTRYFYRYAALPDRPAAARLAALV
;
A
#
# COMPACT_ATOMS: atom_id res chain seq x y z
N MET A 1 -24.94 3.60 16.86
CA MET A 1 -23.54 3.38 16.43
C MET A 1 -23.58 3.24 14.94
N SER A 2 -22.83 4.08 14.22
CA SER A 2 -22.93 4.17 12.76
C SER A 2 -22.53 2.83 12.12
N ASP A 3 -23.35 2.35 11.20
CA ASP A 3 -23.19 1.09 10.47
C ASP A 3 -22.17 1.27 9.33
N ARG A 4 -20.97 1.79 9.66
CA ARG A 4 -19.87 1.92 8.69
C ARG A 4 -19.29 0.53 8.44
N PRO A 5 -19.02 0.16 7.18
CA PRO A 5 -18.36 -1.10 6.91
C PRO A 5 -16.95 -1.07 7.54
N PRO A 6 -16.54 -2.15 8.22
CA PRO A 6 -15.40 -2.08 9.13
C PRO A 6 -14.08 -1.88 8.39
N VAL A 7 -13.91 -2.46 7.19
CA VAL A 7 -12.60 -2.53 6.53
C VAL A 7 -12.66 -2.28 5.02
N ALA A 8 -11.70 -1.52 4.52
CA ALA A 8 -11.34 -1.43 3.12
C ALA A 8 -10.00 -2.15 2.85
N TYR A 9 -9.94 -2.93 1.79
CA TYR A 9 -8.76 -3.64 1.34
C TYR A 9 -8.23 -3.01 0.05
N LEU A 10 -6.98 -2.55 0.06
CA LEU A 10 -6.28 -2.08 -1.13
C LEU A 10 -5.28 -3.15 -1.57
N ILE A 11 -5.50 -3.75 -2.75
CA ILE A 11 -4.64 -4.79 -3.31
C ILE A 11 -3.76 -4.18 -4.40
N MET A 12 -2.44 -4.30 -4.23
CA MET A 12 -1.43 -3.93 -5.21
C MET A 12 -0.95 -5.19 -5.95
N SER A 13 -1.18 -5.26 -7.26
CA SER A 13 -0.89 -6.47 -8.04
C SER A 13 -0.20 -6.16 -9.36
N TYR A 14 0.54 -7.13 -9.90
CA TYR A 14 1.18 -7.04 -11.22
C TYR A 14 1.30 -8.40 -11.92
N THR A 15 0.84 -9.48 -11.27
CA THR A 15 0.94 -10.86 -11.77
C THR A 15 -0.12 -11.77 -11.11
N LEU A 16 -0.18 -13.03 -11.54
CA LEU A 16 -1.03 -14.11 -10.99
C LEU A 16 -2.53 -13.74 -10.91
N PRO A 17 -3.18 -13.41 -12.04
CA PRO A 17 -4.56 -12.89 -12.05
C PRO A 17 -5.58 -13.83 -11.39
N ASP A 18 -5.43 -15.14 -11.54
CA ASP A 18 -6.33 -16.13 -10.91
C ASP A 18 -6.20 -16.11 -9.38
N GLN A 19 -4.99 -15.90 -8.86
CA GLN A 19 -4.75 -15.76 -7.42
C GLN A 19 -5.37 -14.46 -6.89
N VAL A 20 -5.23 -13.36 -7.63
CA VAL A 20 -5.85 -12.08 -7.26
C VAL A 20 -7.37 -12.21 -7.22
N LEU A 21 -7.99 -12.82 -8.24
CA LEU A 21 -9.44 -13.06 -8.25
C LEU A 21 -9.88 -13.95 -7.07
N ARG A 22 -9.09 -14.97 -6.73
CA ARG A 22 -9.34 -15.82 -5.57
C ARG A 22 -9.24 -15.05 -4.25
N LEU A 23 -8.25 -14.16 -4.10
CA LEU A 23 -8.11 -13.29 -2.93
C LEU A 23 -9.34 -12.39 -2.79
N VAL A 24 -9.76 -11.74 -3.88
CA VAL A 24 -10.94 -10.87 -3.91
C VAL A 24 -12.20 -11.61 -3.46
N ARG A 25 -12.44 -12.80 -4.00
CA ARG A 25 -13.59 -13.64 -3.60
C ARG A 25 -13.53 -14.00 -2.12
N ALA A 26 -12.35 -14.34 -1.59
CA ALA A 26 -12.20 -14.66 -0.18
C ALA A 26 -12.50 -13.45 0.73
N LEU A 27 -11.98 -12.27 0.38
CA LEU A 27 -12.24 -11.03 1.11
C LEU A 27 -13.71 -10.65 1.05
N ARG A 28 -14.34 -10.68 -0.14
CA ARG A 28 -15.75 -10.32 -0.32
C ARG A 28 -16.72 -11.31 0.32
N ALA A 29 -16.38 -12.60 0.35
CA ALA A 29 -17.18 -13.61 1.05
C ALA A 29 -17.16 -13.40 2.57
N GLY A 30 -16.00 -13.06 3.14
CA GLY A 30 -15.85 -12.86 4.58
C GLY A 30 -16.07 -11.42 5.05
N SER A 31 -16.15 -10.46 4.13
CA SER A 31 -16.52 -9.06 4.39
C SER A 31 -17.51 -8.57 3.32
N PRO A 32 -18.80 -8.97 3.42
CA PRO A 32 -19.80 -8.57 2.42
C PRO A 32 -20.01 -7.06 2.34
N GLY A 33 -19.81 -6.34 3.45
CA GLY A 33 -19.89 -4.88 3.52
C GLY A 33 -18.59 -4.14 3.22
N GLY A 34 -17.42 -4.79 3.33
CA GLY A 34 -16.12 -4.13 3.16
C GLY A 34 -15.78 -3.80 1.71
N HIS A 35 -14.91 -2.82 1.51
CA HIS A 35 -14.52 -2.38 0.17
C HIS A 35 -13.27 -3.13 -0.29
N VAL A 36 -13.23 -3.57 -1.55
CA VAL A 36 -12.02 -4.16 -2.16
C VAL A 36 -11.65 -3.33 -3.38
N VAL A 37 -10.47 -2.74 -3.34
CA VAL A 37 -9.93 -1.87 -4.40
C VAL A 37 -8.62 -2.44 -4.88
N ILE A 38 -8.42 -2.45 -6.19
CA ILE A 38 -7.29 -3.12 -6.81
C ILE A 38 -6.58 -2.13 -7.73
N HIS A 39 -5.29 -1.94 -7.47
CA HIS A 39 -4.36 -1.44 -8.47
C HIS A 39 -3.68 -2.65 -9.12
N HIS A 40 -3.73 -2.73 -10.45
CA HIS A 40 -3.05 -3.76 -11.21
C HIS A 40 -2.11 -3.14 -12.25
N ASP A 41 -0.80 -3.26 -12.05
CA ASP A 41 0.17 -2.92 -13.07
C ASP A 41 0.19 -3.98 -14.17
N ALA A 42 -0.30 -3.60 -15.35
CA ALA A 42 -0.42 -4.48 -16.50
C ALA A 42 0.92 -4.75 -17.23
N CYS A 43 2.07 -4.38 -16.65
CA CYS A 43 3.38 -4.56 -17.27
C CYS A 43 3.76 -6.03 -17.55
N ARG A 44 3.13 -7.01 -16.89
CA ARG A 44 3.38 -8.45 -17.08
C ARG A 44 2.20 -9.22 -17.63
N CYS A 45 1.00 -8.94 -17.15
CA CYS A 45 -0.22 -9.61 -17.59
C CYS A 45 -1.41 -8.66 -17.49
N SER A 46 -2.50 -8.99 -18.18
CA SER A 46 -3.79 -8.37 -17.93
C SER A 46 -4.52 -9.10 -16.81
N LEU A 47 -5.52 -8.43 -16.25
CA LEU A 47 -6.38 -8.97 -15.22
C LEU A 47 -7.83 -8.93 -15.70
N ASP A 48 -8.60 -9.98 -15.40
CA ASP A 48 -10.02 -10.04 -15.78
C ASP A 48 -10.86 -9.06 -14.94
N ARG A 49 -10.97 -7.84 -15.47
CA ARG A 49 -11.71 -6.74 -14.83
C ARG A 49 -13.19 -7.07 -14.65
N ARG A 50 -13.78 -7.80 -15.60
CA ARG A 50 -15.20 -8.16 -15.50
C ARG A 50 -15.39 -9.14 -14.36
N GLY A 51 -14.56 -10.18 -14.28
CA GLY A 51 -14.58 -11.14 -13.17
C GLY A 51 -14.34 -10.49 -11.80
N LEU A 52 -13.48 -9.47 -11.72
CA LEU A 52 -13.30 -8.69 -10.49
C LEU A 52 -14.53 -7.89 -10.09
N GLN A 53 -15.13 -7.18 -11.06
CA GLN A 53 -16.32 -6.37 -10.81
C GLN A 53 -17.50 -7.25 -10.38
N GLU A 54 -17.69 -8.39 -11.04
CA GLU A 54 -18.69 -9.40 -10.67
C GLU A 54 -18.41 -9.99 -9.28
N ALA A 55 -17.14 -10.09 -8.87
CA ALA A 55 -16.75 -10.48 -7.52
C ALA A 55 -16.91 -9.34 -6.48
N GLY A 56 -17.24 -8.12 -6.90
CA GLY A 56 -17.47 -6.98 -6.02
C GLY A 56 -16.24 -6.15 -5.68
N ALA A 57 -15.20 -6.16 -6.53
CA ALA A 57 -14.04 -5.28 -6.39
C ALA A 57 -14.06 -4.10 -7.37
N HIS A 58 -13.41 -3.00 -6.98
CA HIS A 58 -13.17 -1.83 -7.82
C HIS A 58 -11.74 -1.87 -8.38
N SER A 59 -11.59 -1.54 -9.67
CA SER A 59 -10.26 -1.40 -10.30
C SER A 59 -9.86 0.07 -10.39
N LEU A 60 -8.65 0.39 -9.97
CA LEU A 60 -8.08 1.75 -10.06
C LEU A 60 -7.53 2.00 -11.45
N GLU A 61 -8.22 2.85 -12.20
CA GLU A 61 -7.91 3.15 -13.60
C GLU A 61 -7.59 4.63 -13.81
N PRO A 62 -6.63 4.98 -14.70
CA PRO A 62 -5.74 4.06 -15.41
C PRO A 62 -4.70 3.44 -14.47
N ALA A 63 -4.24 2.21 -14.66
CA ALA A 63 -3.12 1.70 -13.86
C ALA A 63 -1.84 2.55 -14.03
N VAL A 64 -1.07 2.70 -12.96
CA VAL A 64 0.26 3.34 -12.99
C VAL A 64 1.33 2.24 -13.02
N PRO A 65 2.29 2.28 -13.96
CA PRO A 65 3.41 1.35 -13.95
C PRO A 65 4.22 1.47 -12.66
N VAL A 66 4.52 0.35 -12.02
CA VAL A 66 5.28 0.28 -10.77
C VAL A 66 6.64 -0.32 -11.04
N ARG A 67 7.69 0.43 -10.70
CA ARG A 67 9.07 -0.05 -10.78
C ARG A 67 9.52 -0.49 -9.39
N TRP A 68 10.17 -1.65 -9.34
CA TRP A 68 10.65 -2.20 -8.07
C TRP A 68 11.69 -1.27 -7.43
N GLY A 69 11.49 -0.95 -6.13
CA GLY A 69 12.38 -0.08 -5.36
C GLY A 69 12.29 1.42 -5.70
N ASP A 70 11.31 1.82 -6.50
CA ASP A 70 11.10 3.20 -6.95
C ASP A 70 9.89 3.87 -6.25
N PHE A 71 9.83 5.20 -6.29
CA PHE A 71 8.72 5.97 -5.73
C PHE A 71 7.36 5.65 -6.39
N SER A 72 7.36 5.14 -7.62
CA SER A 72 6.13 4.71 -8.32
C SER A 72 5.25 3.76 -7.51
N GLN A 73 5.84 2.88 -6.67
CA GLN A 73 5.07 2.01 -5.79
C GLN A 73 4.30 2.82 -4.74
N LEU A 74 4.96 3.77 -4.07
CA LEU A 74 4.33 4.63 -3.08
C LEU A 74 3.27 5.53 -3.74
N ALA A 75 3.55 6.07 -4.93
CA ALA A 75 2.58 6.87 -5.68
C ALA A 75 1.31 6.07 -6.02
N ALA A 76 1.45 4.78 -6.40
CA ALA A 76 0.32 3.91 -6.68
C ALA A 76 -0.51 3.61 -5.41
N VAL A 77 0.16 3.37 -4.26
CA VAL A 77 -0.51 3.18 -2.96
C VAL A 77 -1.26 4.44 -2.53
N LEU A 78 -0.62 5.61 -2.56
CA LEU A 78 -1.23 6.88 -2.17
C LEU A 78 -2.45 7.23 -3.04
N ARG A 79 -2.40 6.89 -4.33
CA ARG A 79 -3.56 7.04 -5.20
C ARG A 79 -4.71 6.11 -4.81
N GLY A 80 -4.41 4.88 -4.39
CA GLY A 80 -5.43 3.97 -3.85
C GLY A 80 -6.04 4.50 -2.56
N PHE A 81 -5.24 5.10 -1.67
CA PHE A 81 -5.75 5.76 -0.47
C PHE A 81 -6.66 6.93 -0.82
N ALA A 82 -6.24 7.80 -1.73
CA ALA A 82 -7.06 8.94 -2.17
C ALA A 82 -8.41 8.46 -2.74
N TRP A 83 -8.40 7.47 -3.62
CA TRP A 83 -9.63 6.92 -4.18
C TRP A 83 -10.54 6.33 -3.10
N LEU A 84 -10.00 5.56 -2.16
CA LEU A 84 -10.78 4.98 -1.05
C LEU A 84 -11.41 6.08 -0.19
N LEU A 85 -10.64 7.09 0.20
CA LEU A 85 -11.14 8.21 1.01
C LEU A 85 -12.19 9.06 0.29
N GLU A 86 -12.12 9.15 -1.04
CA GLU A 86 -13.07 9.93 -1.85
C GLU A 86 -14.36 9.17 -2.19
N ASN A 87 -14.31 7.83 -2.28
CA ASN A 87 -15.39 7.03 -2.88
C ASN A 87 -16.03 6.04 -1.90
N THR A 88 -15.47 5.87 -0.70
CA THR A 88 -15.92 4.86 0.27
C THR A 88 -15.86 5.40 1.70
N ASP A 89 -16.67 4.83 2.58
CA ASP A 89 -16.56 5.01 4.03
C ASP A 89 -16.00 3.72 4.63
N PHE A 90 -14.99 3.80 5.49
CA PHE A 90 -14.42 2.65 6.20
C PHE A 90 -13.79 3.09 7.52
N GLU A 91 -13.60 2.15 8.45
CA GLU A 91 -12.88 2.41 9.71
C GLU A 91 -11.41 2.00 9.62
N TRP A 92 -11.12 0.89 8.95
CA TRP A 92 -9.77 0.36 8.78
C TRP A 92 -9.39 0.22 7.31
N LEU A 93 -8.12 0.47 6.99
CA LEU A 93 -7.54 0.16 5.70
C LEU A 93 -6.48 -0.93 5.84
N VAL A 94 -6.58 -1.97 5.02
CA VAL A 94 -5.59 -3.05 4.93
C VAL A 94 -4.95 -3.03 3.54
N LEU A 95 -3.65 -2.73 3.50
CA LEU A 95 -2.85 -2.78 2.29
C LEU A 95 -2.32 -4.19 2.06
N LEU A 96 -2.57 -4.76 0.88
CA LEU A 96 -2.19 -6.11 0.49
C LEU A 96 -1.43 -6.11 -0.84
N SER A 97 -0.56 -7.09 -1.02
CA SER A 97 -0.08 -7.51 -2.32
C SER A 97 -1.08 -8.50 -2.96
N GLY A 98 -1.04 -8.63 -4.29
CA GLY A 98 -1.81 -9.66 -4.99
C GLY A 98 -1.41 -11.10 -4.66
N GLN A 99 -0.31 -11.30 -3.92
CA GLN A 99 0.18 -12.61 -3.49
C GLN A 99 -0.16 -12.93 -2.03
N ASP A 100 -0.73 -11.97 -1.28
CA ASP A 100 -1.14 -12.19 0.10
C ASP A 100 -2.40 -13.06 0.16
N TYR A 101 -2.64 -13.68 1.32
CA TYR A 101 -3.85 -14.45 1.57
C TYR A 101 -4.22 -14.48 3.06
N PRO A 102 -5.50 -14.36 3.43
CA PRO A 102 -5.91 -14.43 4.83
C PRO A 102 -5.64 -15.82 5.43
N LEU A 103 -4.96 -15.85 6.58
CA LEU A 103 -4.67 -17.08 7.34
C LEU A 103 -5.76 -17.45 8.36
N ARG A 104 -6.69 -16.53 8.58
CA ARG A 104 -7.86 -16.68 9.47
C ARG A 104 -9.11 -16.25 8.74
N PRO A 105 -10.31 -16.66 9.18
CA PRO A 105 -11.55 -16.11 8.63
C PRO A 105 -11.54 -14.58 8.68
N VAL A 106 -11.89 -13.94 7.57
CA VAL A 106 -11.92 -12.47 7.48
C VAL A 106 -12.79 -11.83 8.57
N PRO A 107 -13.98 -12.35 8.94
CA PRO A 107 -14.75 -11.80 10.05
C PRO A 107 -13.99 -11.75 11.39
N ASP A 108 -13.11 -12.73 11.64
CA ASP A 108 -12.29 -12.74 12.86
C ASP A 108 -11.23 -11.66 12.83
N ILE A 109 -10.61 -11.42 11.67
CA ILE A 109 -9.64 -10.35 11.46
C ILE A 109 -10.32 -8.98 11.65
N GLU A 110 -11.50 -8.77 11.07
CA GLU A 110 -12.22 -7.49 11.19
C GLU A 110 -12.69 -7.22 12.61
N ARG A 111 -13.10 -8.25 13.36
CA ARG A 111 -13.42 -8.12 14.78
C ARG A 111 -12.20 -7.68 15.58
N ASP A 112 -11.05 -8.32 15.36
CA ASP A 112 -9.81 -7.95 16.08
C ASP A 112 -9.39 -6.51 15.79
N LEU A 113 -9.57 -6.03 14.54
CA LEU A 113 -9.31 -4.64 14.17
C LEU A 113 -10.29 -3.68 14.86
N ARG A 114 -11.59 -4.01 14.85
CA ARG A 114 -12.63 -3.20 15.50
C ARG A 114 -12.42 -3.08 17.02
N ASP A 115 -12.01 -4.17 17.66
CA ASP A 115 -11.84 -4.23 19.12
C ASP A 115 -10.45 -3.76 19.56
N ALA A 116 -9.55 -3.44 18.62
CA ALA A 116 -8.21 -2.98 18.93
C ALA A 116 -8.22 -1.60 19.61
N PRO A 117 -7.40 -1.38 20.65
CA PRO A 117 -7.25 -0.07 21.30
C PRO A 117 -6.28 0.86 20.54
N TYR A 118 -5.99 0.56 19.27
CA TYR A 118 -4.97 1.25 18.47
C TYR A 118 -5.59 1.84 17.21
N ASP A 119 -4.98 2.90 16.67
CA ASP A 119 -5.43 3.53 15.43
C ASP A 119 -4.73 2.94 14.18
N ALA A 120 -3.64 2.18 14.37
CA ALA A 120 -2.88 1.58 13.28
C ALA A 120 -2.00 0.40 13.75
N PHE A 121 -1.77 -0.55 12.84
CA PHE A 121 -0.77 -1.61 12.98
C PHE A 121 0.26 -1.47 11.86
N ILE A 122 1.46 -1.02 12.19
CA ILE A 122 2.56 -0.82 11.23
C ILE A 122 3.84 -1.37 11.85
N GLU A 123 4.54 -2.25 11.13
CA GLU A 123 5.85 -2.73 11.54
C GLU A 123 6.85 -1.57 11.49
N THR A 124 7.58 -1.39 12.58
CA THR A 124 8.67 -0.41 12.64
C THR A 124 9.95 -1.10 13.10
N ARG A 125 11.07 -0.61 12.62
CA ARG A 125 12.40 -1.03 13.04
C ARG A 125 13.26 0.18 13.32
N LEU A 126 14.10 0.10 14.34
CA LEU A 126 15.14 1.10 14.54
C LEU A 126 16.13 1.04 13.36
N VAL A 127 16.39 2.19 12.76
CA VAL A 127 17.43 2.33 11.74
C VAL A 127 18.66 2.91 12.43
N PRO A 128 19.77 2.16 12.56
CA PRO A 128 20.98 2.67 13.18
C PRO A 128 21.61 3.75 12.29
N ALA A 129 22.21 4.77 12.90
CA ALA A 129 22.92 5.81 12.15
C ALA A 129 24.04 5.18 11.28
N PRO A 130 24.18 5.59 10.01
CA PRO A 130 25.26 5.10 9.18
C PRO A 130 26.62 5.55 9.74
N PRO A 131 27.67 4.72 9.65
CA PRO A 131 29.01 5.13 10.07
C PRO A 131 29.54 6.27 9.19
N VAL A 132 30.03 7.35 9.82
CA VAL A 132 30.48 8.59 9.16
C VAL A 132 31.58 8.35 8.11
N PHE A 133 32.42 7.34 8.30
CA PHE A 133 33.65 7.12 7.51
C PHE A 133 33.67 5.82 6.70
N ARG A 134 32.56 5.08 6.59
CA ARG A 134 32.52 3.84 5.80
C ARG A 134 31.31 3.83 4.89
N ARG A 135 31.54 3.61 3.59
CA ARG A 135 30.48 3.13 2.71
C ARG A 135 29.99 1.79 3.26
N THR A 136 28.78 1.78 3.78
CA THR A 136 28.07 0.54 4.08
C THR A 136 27.66 -0.11 2.76
N LEU A 137 27.73 -1.43 2.67
CA LEU A 137 27.08 -2.17 1.56
C LEU A 137 25.56 -2.03 1.65
N ASP A 138 25.04 -1.81 2.85
CA ASP A 138 23.63 -1.49 3.08
C ASP A 138 23.38 0.01 2.84
N GLU A 139 22.73 0.34 1.74
CA GLU A 139 22.33 1.71 1.42
C GLU A 139 21.12 2.18 2.23
N PHE A 140 20.39 1.28 2.91
CA PHE A 140 19.14 1.63 3.59
C PHE A 140 19.34 2.68 4.71
N PRO A 141 20.27 2.51 5.67
CA PRO A 141 20.55 3.55 6.67
C PRO A 141 21.00 4.87 6.02
N THR A 142 21.88 4.80 5.02
CA THR A 142 22.37 5.97 4.29
C THR A 142 21.22 6.75 3.64
N ARG A 143 20.27 6.06 2.98
CA ARG A 143 19.08 6.68 2.37
C ARG A 143 18.09 7.19 3.41
N TYR A 144 17.91 6.47 4.53
CA TYR A 144 17.01 6.86 5.61
C TYR A 144 17.46 8.16 6.31
N PHE A 145 18.75 8.27 6.61
CA PHE A 145 19.34 9.47 7.23
C PHE A 145 19.69 10.56 6.21
N TYR A 146 19.47 10.32 4.92
CA TYR A 146 19.73 11.30 3.88
C TYR A 146 18.77 12.49 4.01
N ARG A 147 19.32 13.68 4.23
CA ARG A 147 18.53 14.92 4.26
C ARG A 147 18.98 15.86 3.15
N TYR A 148 18.02 16.48 2.49
CA TYR A 148 18.27 17.64 1.63
C TYR A 148 18.23 18.90 2.50
N ALA A 149 19.31 19.67 2.52
CA ALA A 149 19.29 21.03 3.06
C ALA A 149 19.05 22.03 1.92
N ALA A 150 18.09 22.92 2.09
CA ALA A 150 17.98 24.09 1.23
C ALA A 150 19.18 24.99 1.52
N LEU A 151 19.98 25.31 0.49
CA LEU A 151 20.98 26.35 0.64
C LEU A 151 20.28 27.71 0.52
N PRO A 152 20.68 28.73 1.31
CA PRO A 152 20.19 30.09 1.14
C PRO A 152 20.39 30.53 -0.31
N ASP A 153 19.43 31.25 -0.88
CA ASP A 153 19.43 31.69 -2.28
C ASP A 153 20.78 32.31 -2.66
N ARG A 154 21.60 31.49 -3.34
CA ARG A 154 22.76 31.96 -4.11
C ARG A 154 22.38 31.87 -5.58
N PRO A 155 22.91 32.73 -6.48
CA PRO A 155 22.52 32.80 -7.90
C PRO A 155 22.92 31.58 -8.76
N ALA A 156 23.04 30.40 -8.16
CA ALA A 156 23.06 29.09 -8.80
C ALA A 156 22.55 28.09 -7.75
N ALA A 157 21.35 27.56 -7.95
CA ALA A 157 20.68 26.64 -7.03
C ALA A 157 21.47 25.31 -6.88
N ALA A 158 22.42 25.27 -5.96
CA ALA A 158 23.07 24.05 -5.53
C ALA A 158 22.32 23.49 -4.30
N ARG A 159 21.98 22.19 -4.32
CA ARG A 159 21.56 21.46 -3.12
C ARG A 159 22.80 20.74 -2.56
N LEU A 160 23.12 20.93 -1.28
CA LEU A 160 24.15 20.13 -0.60
C LEU A 160 23.49 18.94 0.09
N ALA A 161 24.03 17.75 -0.18
CA ALA A 161 23.65 16.51 0.46
C ALA A 161 24.52 16.29 1.71
N ALA A 162 23.91 16.02 2.86
CA ALA A 162 24.63 15.66 4.07
C ALA A 162 23.94 14.49 4.78
N LEU A 163 24.75 13.57 5.30
CA LEU A 163 24.30 12.54 6.24
C LEU A 163 24.33 13.14 7.65
N VAL A 164 23.29 12.88 8.45
CA VAL A 164 23.20 13.28 9.86
C VAL A 164 23.38 12.06 10.75
#